data_AF-A0A8T5RGD9-F1
#
_entry.id   AF-A0A8T5RGD9-F1
#
_cell.length_a   1.000
_cell.length_b   1.000
_cell.length_c   1.000
_cell.angle_alpha   90.00
_cell.angle_beta   90.00
_cell.angle_gamma   90.00
#
_symmetry.space_group_name_H-M   'P 1'
#
loop_
_entity.id
_entity.type
_entity.pdbx_description
1 polymer ?
#
loop_
_entity_poly.entity_id
_entity_poly.type
_entity_poly.pdbx_seq_one_letter_code
_entity_poly.pdbx_strand_id
1 'polypeptide(L)'
;MNLLKKKKKKPQPINLILLAVSMLAFGGLGMAFITQMETQPGWIWSELERQYPMRLLTIQADDLNGDGNKDIITYIDIDKLSSYDEDEIIHQTPEFGAIYAFNSINGAVLWERDFTKPVKKVFPLMDINNDNILDYFVSLSTVDENWDESDPNEKIPIIYFEEFENFIIYGASGTNKVTENDFPDFGIIDLVSLDDPDDLVDDFFCLEIWNGTMDINFKVNLTS
;
A
#
# COMPACT_ATOMS: atom_id res chain seq x y z
N MET A 1 4.89 -79.21 -39.04
CA MET A 1 5.22 -78.04 -38.20
C MET A 1 5.01 -76.78 -39.04
N ASN A 2 3.83 -76.15 -38.94
CA ASN A 2 3.44 -74.99 -39.77
C ASN A 2 3.94 -73.70 -39.12
N LEU A 3 5.01 -73.11 -39.67
CA LEU A 3 5.50 -71.80 -39.27
C LEU A 3 4.62 -70.71 -39.90
N LEU A 4 3.77 -70.08 -39.08
CA LEU A 4 2.99 -68.89 -39.42
C LEU A 4 3.92 -67.77 -39.89
N LYS A 5 3.93 -67.48 -41.19
CA LYS A 5 4.66 -66.34 -41.76
C LYS A 5 4.07 -65.04 -41.23
N LYS A 6 4.76 -64.43 -40.26
CA LYS A 6 4.44 -63.10 -39.72
C LYS A 6 4.56 -62.07 -40.85
N LYS A 7 3.41 -61.56 -41.33
CA LYS A 7 3.38 -60.51 -42.36
C LYS A 7 4.13 -59.29 -41.83
N LYS A 8 5.28 -58.97 -42.44
CA LYS A 8 6.01 -57.72 -42.18
C LYS A 8 5.08 -56.56 -42.58
N LYS A 9 4.57 -55.81 -41.59
CA LYS A 9 3.87 -54.55 -41.86
C LYS A 9 4.87 -53.62 -42.57
N LYS A 10 4.53 -53.20 -43.79
CA LYS A 10 5.33 -52.20 -44.50
C LYS A 10 5.28 -50.89 -43.69
N PRO A 11 6.41 -50.21 -43.47
CA PRO A 11 6.40 -48.90 -42.83
C PRO A 11 5.55 -47.97 -43.70
N GLN A 12 4.52 -47.37 -43.11
CA GLN A 12 3.78 -46.33 -43.78
C GLN A 12 4.65 -45.07 -43.79
N PRO A 13 4.71 -44.33 -44.91
CA PRO A 13 5.46 -43.09 -44.96
C PRO A 13 4.88 -42.13 -43.92
N ILE A 14 5.74 -41.62 -43.04
CA ILE A 14 5.37 -40.57 -42.10
C ILE A 14 4.87 -39.40 -42.92
N ASN A 15 3.66 -38.92 -42.62
CA ASN A 15 3.08 -37.79 -43.31
C ASN A 15 3.84 -36.52 -42.88
N LEU A 16 4.88 -36.16 -43.62
CA LEU A 16 5.73 -34.99 -43.37
C LEU A 16 4.92 -33.69 -43.30
N ILE A 17 3.79 -33.60 -44.01
CA ILE A 17 2.90 -32.44 -43.95
C ILE A 17 2.23 -32.36 -42.58
N LEU A 18 1.74 -33.49 -42.05
CA LEU A 18 1.15 -33.53 -40.72
C LEU A 18 2.18 -33.17 -39.64
N LEU A 19 3.42 -33.65 -39.78
CA LEU A 19 4.51 -33.31 -38.87
C LEU A 19 4.82 -31.80 -38.89
N ALA A 20 4.90 -31.20 -40.08
CA ALA A 20 5.15 -29.76 -40.23
C ALA A 20 4.02 -28.90 -39.64
N VAL A 21 2.76 -29.28 -39.86
CA VAL A 21 1.59 -28.61 -39.27
C VAL A 21 1.61 -28.75 -37.74
N SER A 22 2.01 -29.91 -37.22
CA SER A 22 2.14 -30.13 -35.78
C SER A 22 3.19 -29.21 -35.16
N MET A 23 4.38 -29.10 -35.79
CA MET A 23 5.45 -28.23 -35.29
C MET A 23 5.07 -26.75 -35.31
N LEU A 24 4.33 -26.29 -36.32
CA LEU A 24 3.81 -24.91 -36.35
C LEU A 24 2.78 -24.66 -35.25
N ALA A 25 1.86 -25.60 -35.01
CA ALA A 25 0.87 -25.49 -33.95
C ALA A 25 1.54 -25.46 -32.56
N PHE A 26 2.51 -26.34 -32.30
CA PHE A 26 3.26 -26.35 -31.05
C PHE A 26 4.16 -25.13 -30.87
N GLY A 27 4.77 -24.62 -31.95
CA GLY A 27 5.55 -23.38 -31.91
C GLY A 27 4.69 -22.16 -31.60
N GLY A 28 3.50 -22.06 -32.20
CA GLY A 28 2.54 -20.98 -31.92
C GLY A 28 1.99 -21.03 -30.50
N LEU A 29 1.61 -22.22 -30.01
CA LEU A 29 1.20 -22.42 -28.61
C LEU A 29 2.33 -22.13 -27.63
N GLY A 30 3.56 -22.53 -27.95
CA GLY A 30 4.74 -22.25 -27.13
C GLY A 30 5.01 -20.76 -27.01
N MET A 31 4.95 -20.01 -28.12
CA MET A 31 5.08 -18.55 -28.07
C MET A 31 3.95 -17.89 -27.29
N ALA A 32 2.70 -18.32 -27.48
CA ALA A 32 1.56 -17.81 -26.69
C ALA A 32 1.77 -18.03 -25.19
N PHE A 33 2.26 -19.21 -24.80
CA PHE A 33 2.55 -19.54 -23.41
C PHE A 33 3.68 -18.68 -22.83
N ILE A 34 4.78 -18.49 -23.57
CA ILE A 34 5.90 -17.62 -23.17
C ILE A 34 5.42 -16.17 -23.01
N THR A 35 4.67 -15.64 -23.98
CA THR A 35 4.12 -14.29 -23.89
C THR A 35 3.14 -14.12 -22.73
N GLN A 36 2.37 -15.15 -22.39
CA GLN A 36 1.49 -15.13 -21.22
C GLN A 36 2.26 -15.17 -19.90
N MET A 37 3.38 -15.90 -19.82
CA MET A 37 4.24 -15.91 -18.64
C MET A 37 4.99 -14.58 -18.44
N GLU A 38 5.44 -13.94 -19.52
CA GLU A 38 6.04 -12.59 -19.45
C GLU A 38 5.03 -11.50 -19.12
N THR A 39 3.76 -11.67 -19.50
CA THR A 39 2.69 -10.68 -19.27
C THR A 39 1.82 -10.97 -18.04
N GLN A 40 2.11 -12.01 -17.27
CA GLN A 40 1.53 -12.21 -15.95
C GLN A 40 2.52 -11.71 -14.90
N PRO A 41 2.46 -10.41 -14.53
CA PRO A 41 3.40 -9.83 -13.58
C PRO A 41 3.24 -10.39 -12.16
N GLY A 42 2.22 -11.23 -11.90
CA GLY A 42 1.88 -11.73 -10.57
C GLY A 42 3.00 -12.48 -9.83
N TRP A 43 3.89 -13.19 -10.53
CA TRP A 43 4.99 -13.92 -9.89
C TRP A 43 6.10 -13.01 -9.34
N ILE A 44 6.45 -11.95 -10.09
CA ILE A 44 7.41 -10.93 -9.63
C ILE A 44 6.78 -10.13 -8.50
N TRP A 45 5.48 -9.81 -8.60
CA TRP A 45 4.77 -9.13 -7.52
C TRP A 45 4.73 -9.96 -6.24
N SER A 46 4.48 -11.27 -6.31
CA SER A 46 4.46 -12.09 -5.08
C SER A 46 5.84 -12.23 -4.45
N GLU A 47 6.91 -12.27 -5.25
CA GLU A 47 8.28 -12.30 -4.70
C GLU A 47 8.66 -10.94 -4.10
N LEU A 48 8.29 -9.83 -4.73
CA LEU A 48 8.50 -8.49 -4.20
C LEU A 48 7.69 -8.23 -2.95
N GLU A 49 6.41 -8.63 -2.91
CA GLU A 49 5.55 -8.53 -1.72
C GLU A 49 6.09 -9.41 -0.58
N ARG A 50 6.64 -10.58 -0.89
CA ARG A 50 7.30 -11.44 0.09
C ARG A 50 8.59 -10.83 0.63
N GLN A 51 9.35 -10.14 -0.22
CA GLN A 51 10.64 -9.56 0.14
C GLN A 51 10.50 -8.18 0.82
N TYR A 52 9.47 -7.43 0.44
CA TYR A 52 9.16 -6.08 0.89
C TYR A 52 7.66 -5.98 1.12
N PRO A 53 7.16 -6.46 2.28
CA PRO A 53 5.77 -6.28 2.61
C PRO A 53 5.52 -4.78 2.73
N MET A 54 4.58 -4.29 1.93
CA MET A 54 4.23 -2.89 1.92
C MET A 54 2.71 -2.77 1.89
N ARG A 55 2.19 -1.80 2.65
CA ARG A 55 0.78 -1.44 2.57
C ARG A 55 0.69 -0.13 1.82
N LEU A 56 0.01 -0.17 0.67
CA LEU A 56 -0.18 0.98 -0.18
C LEU A 56 -1.63 1.46 -0.07
N LEU A 57 -1.79 2.73 0.28
CA LEU A 57 -3.08 3.39 0.43
C LEU A 57 -3.10 4.62 -0.47
N THR A 58 -4.22 4.84 -1.15
CA THR A 58 -4.32 5.89 -2.17
C THR A 58 -5.60 6.67 -1.98
N ILE A 59 -5.50 8.00 -2.10
CA ILE A 59 -6.60 8.95 -2.05
C ILE A 59 -6.57 9.87 -3.28
N GLN A 60 -7.73 10.33 -3.71
CA GLN A 60 -7.82 11.36 -4.74
C GLN A 60 -7.38 12.70 -4.15
N ALA A 61 -6.56 13.43 -4.89
CA ALA A 61 -6.12 14.78 -4.55
C ALA A 61 -6.78 15.82 -5.46
N ASP A 62 -6.56 17.10 -5.17
CA ASP A 62 -6.88 18.18 -6.09
C ASP A 62 -5.94 18.20 -7.30
N ASP A 63 -6.10 19.19 -8.17
CA ASP A 63 -5.16 19.48 -9.24
C ASP A 63 -3.90 20.14 -8.65
N LEU A 64 -2.95 19.30 -8.25
CA LEU A 64 -1.75 19.73 -7.53
C LEU A 64 -0.76 20.47 -8.44
N ASN A 65 -0.88 20.27 -9.76
CA ASN A 65 0.06 20.80 -10.74
C ASN A 65 -0.54 21.84 -11.70
N GLY A 66 -1.85 22.08 -11.63
CA GLY A 66 -2.57 23.08 -12.43
C GLY A 66 -2.90 22.63 -13.86
N ASP A 67 -2.96 21.33 -14.15
CA ASP A 67 -3.27 20.80 -15.49
C ASP A 67 -4.78 20.64 -15.76
N GLY A 68 -5.62 20.94 -14.77
CA GLY A 68 -7.07 20.83 -14.81
C GLY A 68 -7.62 19.46 -14.45
N ASN A 69 -6.77 18.50 -14.04
CA ASN A 69 -7.18 17.17 -13.61
C ASN A 69 -6.82 16.94 -12.15
N LYS A 70 -7.67 16.21 -11.45
CA LYS A 70 -7.38 15.78 -10.07
C LYS A 70 -6.22 14.79 -10.06
N ASP A 71 -5.28 14.99 -9.15
CA ASP A 71 -4.11 14.14 -8.98
C ASP A 71 -4.36 13.05 -7.92
N ILE A 72 -3.30 12.33 -7.57
CA ILE A 72 -3.36 11.17 -6.68
C ILE A 72 -2.33 11.35 -5.57
N ILE A 73 -2.75 11.16 -4.32
CA ILE A 73 -1.81 10.97 -3.21
C ILE A 73 -1.82 9.50 -2.79
N THR A 74 -0.63 8.94 -2.67
CA THR A 74 -0.42 7.58 -2.19
C THR A 74 0.50 7.65 -0.98
N TYR A 75 0.18 6.90 0.06
CA TYR A 75 1.05 6.70 1.20
C TYR A 75 1.29 5.22 1.45
N ILE A 76 2.47 4.93 1.95
CA ILE A 76 3.04 3.60 1.98
C ILE A 76 3.67 3.37 3.35
N ASP A 77 3.34 2.23 3.95
CA ASP A 77 4.09 1.64 5.04
C ASP A 77 5.00 0.56 4.48
N ILE A 78 6.28 0.57 4.87
CA ILE A 78 7.27 -0.43 4.48
C ILE A 78 7.63 -1.24 5.71
N ASP A 79 7.38 -2.54 5.64
CA ASP A 79 7.63 -3.46 6.72
C ASP A 79 9.06 -3.99 6.63
N LYS A 80 9.75 -4.01 7.77
CA LYS A 80 10.96 -4.80 7.94
C LYS A 80 10.58 -6.23 8.25
N LEU A 81 11.25 -7.14 7.56
CA LEU A 81 11.23 -8.56 7.87
C LEU A 81 12.25 -8.84 8.97
N SER A 82 11.78 -9.09 10.18
CA SER A 82 12.63 -9.63 11.24
C SER A 82 12.43 -11.14 11.31
N SER A 83 13.46 -11.92 10.99
CA SER A 83 13.53 -13.34 11.36
C SER A 83 14.26 -13.42 12.70
N TYR A 84 13.56 -13.90 13.73
CA TYR A 84 14.16 -14.06 15.05
C TYR A 84 15.03 -15.34 15.14
N ASP A 85 14.80 -16.33 14.27
CA ASP A 85 15.65 -17.52 14.15
C ASP A 85 15.54 -18.17 12.75
N GLU A 86 16.52 -19.01 12.35
CA GLU A 86 16.60 -19.65 11.01
C GLU A 86 15.41 -20.59 10.68
N ASP A 87 14.61 -20.95 11.69
CA ASP A 87 13.44 -21.84 11.59
C ASP A 87 12.10 -21.14 11.92
N GLU A 88 12.08 -19.81 12.12
CA GLU A 88 10.96 -19.10 12.76
C GLU A 88 10.11 -18.20 11.86
N ILE A 89 8.87 -17.98 12.31
CA ILE A 89 7.80 -17.19 11.66
C ILE A 89 8.34 -15.80 11.29
N ILE A 90 8.21 -15.45 10.00
CA ILE A 90 8.59 -14.13 9.50
C ILE A 90 7.57 -13.11 10.02
N HIS A 91 8.04 -12.22 10.90
CA HIS A 91 7.26 -11.12 11.42
C HIS A 91 7.47 -9.87 10.56
N GLN A 92 6.36 -9.18 10.24
CA GLN A 92 6.35 -7.95 9.45
C GLN A 92 6.07 -6.78 10.38
N THR A 93 7.10 -5.96 10.62
CA THR A 93 6.99 -4.76 11.45
C THR A 93 7.14 -3.53 10.57
N PRO A 94 6.10 -2.69 10.40
CA PRO A 94 6.23 -1.40 9.73
C PRO A 94 7.35 -0.57 10.36
N GLU A 95 8.38 -0.20 9.59
CA GLU A 95 9.48 0.65 10.09
C GLU A 95 9.59 1.99 9.37
N PHE A 96 9.28 2.01 8.08
CA PHE A 96 9.43 3.21 7.26
C PHE A 96 8.11 3.57 6.62
N GLY A 97 7.98 4.85 6.30
CA GLY A 97 6.79 5.40 5.68
C GLY A 97 7.15 6.36 4.57
N ALA A 98 6.30 6.46 3.56
CA ALA A 98 6.47 7.46 2.52
C ALA A 98 5.13 7.95 1.99
N ILE A 99 5.10 9.20 1.51
CA ILE A 99 3.94 9.81 0.84
C ILE A 99 4.41 10.34 -0.51
N TYR A 100 3.64 10.03 -1.55
CA TYR A 100 3.90 10.43 -2.92
C TYR A 100 2.66 11.12 -3.49
N ALA A 101 2.88 12.22 -4.19
CA ALA A 101 1.89 12.81 -5.08
C ALA A 101 2.21 12.45 -6.53
N PHE A 102 1.22 11.96 -7.26
CA PHE A 102 1.34 11.56 -8.65
C PHE A 102 0.40 12.36 -9.53
N ASN A 103 0.91 12.80 -10.67
CA ASN A 103 0.08 13.29 -11.76
C ASN A 103 -0.80 12.15 -12.29
N SER A 104 -2.12 12.33 -12.29
CA SER A 104 -3.04 11.25 -12.66
C SER A 104 -3.04 10.92 -14.16
N ILE A 105 -2.58 11.83 -15.01
CA ILE A 105 -2.55 11.68 -16.47
C ILE A 105 -1.39 10.79 -16.90
N ASN A 106 -0.21 11.01 -16.32
CA ASN A 106 1.03 10.40 -16.80
C ASN A 106 1.79 9.59 -15.73
N GLY A 107 1.34 9.60 -14.48
CA GLY A 107 1.96 8.88 -13.37
C GLY A 107 3.29 9.48 -12.89
N ALA A 108 3.65 10.70 -13.32
CA ALA A 108 4.85 11.37 -12.86
C ALA A 108 4.73 11.77 -11.38
N VAL A 109 5.80 11.60 -10.62
CA VAL A 109 5.88 12.10 -9.24
C VAL A 109 5.93 13.63 -9.28
N LEU A 110 4.99 14.27 -8.59
CA LEU A 110 4.94 15.72 -8.40
C LEU A 110 5.80 16.13 -7.21
N TRP A 111 5.66 15.41 -6.09
CA TRP A 111 6.51 15.51 -4.91
C TRP A 111 6.47 14.21 -4.11
N GLU A 112 7.47 14.03 -3.25
CA GLU A 112 7.60 12.87 -2.37
C GLU A 112 8.11 13.28 -0.99
N ARG A 113 7.76 12.47 0.02
CA ARG A 113 8.17 12.63 1.41
C ARG A 113 8.45 11.27 2.02
N ASP A 114 9.70 11.07 2.43
CA ASP A 114 10.12 9.89 3.16
C ASP A 114 10.17 10.15 4.66
N PHE A 115 9.86 9.11 5.43
CA PHE A 115 9.80 9.14 6.87
C PHE A 115 10.57 7.96 7.47
N THR A 116 11.23 8.22 8.60
CA THR A 116 11.89 7.19 9.42
C THR A 116 10.91 6.45 10.32
N LYS A 117 9.61 6.70 10.17
CA LYS A 117 8.49 6.06 10.86
C LYS A 117 7.40 5.73 9.84
N PRO A 118 6.62 4.66 10.05
CA PRO A 118 5.45 4.34 9.23
C PRO A 118 4.41 5.47 9.19
N VAL A 119 3.74 5.62 8.05
CA VAL A 119 2.62 6.55 7.85
C VAL A 119 1.31 5.84 8.19
N LYS A 120 0.79 6.09 9.39
CA LYS A 120 -0.44 5.45 9.87
C LYS A 120 -1.70 6.00 9.20
N LYS A 121 -1.70 7.30 8.91
CA LYS A 121 -2.88 7.98 8.36
C LYS A 121 -2.47 9.22 7.59
N VAL A 122 -3.15 9.43 6.46
CA VAL A 122 -3.13 10.68 5.70
C VAL A 122 -4.58 11.08 5.45
N PHE A 123 -4.91 12.32 5.76
CA PHE A 123 -6.25 12.86 5.58
C PHE A 123 -6.24 14.19 4.87
N PRO A 124 -7.17 14.42 3.92
CA PRO A 124 -7.36 15.74 3.34
C PRO A 124 -7.92 16.70 4.41
N LEU A 125 -7.43 17.93 4.38
CA LEU A 125 -7.90 19.08 5.14
C LEU A 125 -8.31 20.17 4.17
N MET A 126 -9.06 21.17 4.66
CA MET A 126 -9.29 22.40 3.92
C MET A 126 -7.96 23.06 3.51
N ASP A 127 -7.98 23.87 2.45
CA ASP A 127 -6.84 24.70 2.06
C ASP A 127 -6.50 25.71 3.18
N ILE A 128 -5.36 25.51 3.84
CA ILE A 128 -4.96 26.31 4.99
C ILE A 128 -4.06 27.49 4.56
N ASN A 129 -3.46 27.46 3.37
CA ASN A 129 -2.56 28.52 2.90
C ASN A 129 -3.20 29.47 1.85
N ASN A 130 -4.43 29.20 1.45
CA ASN A 130 -5.19 29.91 0.42
C ASN A 130 -4.57 29.82 -0.99
N ASP A 131 -3.96 28.68 -1.37
CA ASP A 131 -3.47 28.41 -2.73
C ASP A 131 -4.51 27.72 -3.64
N ASN A 132 -5.71 27.46 -3.10
CA ASN A 132 -6.82 26.69 -3.67
C ASN A 132 -6.54 25.20 -3.87
N ILE A 133 -5.61 24.63 -3.11
CA ILE A 133 -5.33 23.19 -3.09
C ILE A 133 -5.54 22.67 -1.66
N LEU A 134 -6.25 21.55 -1.51
CA LEU A 134 -6.42 20.90 -0.20
C LEU A 134 -5.05 20.55 0.43
N ASP A 135 -4.92 20.80 1.73
CA ASP A 135 -3.77 20.38 2.53
C ASP A 135 -4.00 19.02 3.17
N TYR A 136 -2.99 18.45 3.83
CA TYR A 136 -3.12 17.10 4.40
C TYR A 136 -2.59 17.01 5.83
N PHE A 137 -3.38 16.40 6.70
CA PHE A 137 -2.93 15.90 7.98
C PHE A 137 -2.18 14.57 7.79
N VAL A 138 -1.05 14.43 8.46
CA VAL A 138 -0.22 13.23 8.42
C VAL A 138 0.06 12.79 9.85
N SER A 139 -0.11 11.48 10.07
CA SER A 139 0.17 10.83 11.34
C SER A 139 1.17 9.71 11.13
N LEU A 140 2.30 9.79 11.83
CA LEU A 140 3.34 8.77 11.87
C LEU A 140 3.36 8.12 13.24
N SER A 141 3.70 6.83 13.31
CA SER A 141 3.96 6.17 14.60
C SER A 141 4.90 5.01 14.40
N THR A 142 5.83 4.84 15.34
CA THR A 142 6.58 3.60 15.44
C THR A 142 5.65 2.47 15.87
N VAL A 143 6.10 1.25 15.63
CA VAL A 143 5.57 0.04 16.23
C VAL A 143 6.74 -0.67 16.89
N ASP A 144 6.54 -1.23 18.08
CA ASP A 144 7.58 -2.04 18.70
C ASP A 144 7.72 -3.38 17.97
N GLU A 145 8.96 -3.87 17.88
CA GLU A 145 9.24 -5.27 17.62
C GLU A 145 8.88 -6.15 18.83
N ASN A 146 8.62 -5.59 20.02
CA ASN A 146 8.07 -6.31 21.15
C ASN A 146 6.59 -6.66 20.88
N TRP A 147 6.41 -7.82 20.26
CA TRP A 147 5.13 -8.45 20.04
C TRP A 147 4.46 -8.79 21.36
N ASP A 148 3.14 -8.60 21.46
CA ASP A 148 2.39 -9.07 22.62
C ASP A 148 2.58 -10.59 22.78
N GLU A 149 3.29 -10.99 23.84
CA GLU A 149 3.54 -12.40 24.16
C GLU A 149 2.31 -13.09 24.80
N SER A 150 1.20 -12.35 24.98
CA SER A 150 -0.01 -12.88 25.64
C SER A 150 -0.68 -13.99 24.85
N ASP A 151 -0.59 -13.99 23.50
CA ASP A 151 -0.97 -15.11 22.65
C ASP A 151 0.23 -15.65 21.86
N PRO A 152 0.71 -16.88 22.16
CA PRO A 152 1.83 -17.48 21.42
C PRO A 152 1.51 -17.76 19.95
N ASN A 153 0.24 -17.68 19.53
CA ASN A 153 -0.19 -17.92 18.14
C ASN A 153 -0.58 -16.63 17.39
N GLU A 154 -0.76 -15.51 18.09
CA GLU A 154 -1.19 -14.24 17.50
C GLU A 154 -0.32 -13.11 18.04
N LYS A 155 0.86 -12.95 17.43
CA LYS A 155 1.74 -11.82 17.70
C LYS A 155 1.22 -10.61 16.94
N ILE A 156 0.68 -9.63 17.68
CA ILE A 156 0.23 -8.32 17.17
C ILE A 156 1.30 -7.27 17.52
N PRO A 157 1.69 -6.39 16.58
CA PRO A 157 2.67 -5.35 16.89
C PRO A 157 2.03 -4.31 17.82
N ILE A 158 2.76 -3.94 18.88
CA ILE A 158 2.29 -2.92 19.83
C ILE A 158 2.54 -1.54 19.23
N ILE A 159 1.49 -0.73 19.12
CA ILE A 159 1.59 0.68 18.73
C ILE A 159 1.81 1.51 20.00
N TYR A 160 2.89 2.28 20.04
CA TYR A 160 3.12 3.24 21.13
C TYR A 160 2.43 4.57 20.83
N PHE A 161 1.30 4.79 21.48
CA PHE A 161 0.53 6.02 21.33
C PHE A 161 1.29 7.30 21.71
N GLU A 162 2.32 7.19 22.56
CA GLU A 162 3.20 8.30 22.96
C GLU A 162 4.28 8.61 21.91
N GLU A 163 4.42 7.79 20.87
CA GLU A 163 5.45 7.96 19.83
C GLU A 163 4.87 8.47 18.50
N PHE A 164 3.61 8.92 18.54
CA PHE A 164 2.96 9.52 17.39
C PHE A 164 3.55 10.88 17.08
N GLU A 165 3.87 11.09 15.80
CA GLU A 165 4.25 12.39 15.25
C GLU A 165 3.14 12.82 14.31
N ASN A 166 2.51 13.96 14.62
CA ASN A 166 1.40 14.51 13.86
C ASN A 166 1.81 15.87 13.28
N PHE A 167 1.53 16.09 11.99
CA PHE A 167 1.82 17.36 11.34
C PHE A 167 0.90 17.58 10.14
N ILE A 168 0.94 18.79 9.59
CA ILE A 168 0.24 19.15 8.36
C ILE A 168 1.27 19.38 7.25
N ILE A 169 0.99 18.83 6.07
CA ILE A 169 1.72 19.10 4.83
C ILE A 169 0.85 19.89 3.85
N TYR A 170 1.50 20.75 3.07
CA TYR A 170 0.84 21.48 2.00
C TYR A 170 0.58 20.61 0.78
N GLY A 171 -0.63 20.60 0.24
CA GLY A 171 -0.98 19.74 -0.89
C GLY A 171 -0.14 20.01 -2.14
N ALA A 172 0.09 21.27 -2.47
CA ALA A 172 0.82 21.67 -3.67
C ALA A 172 2.31 21.26 -3.68
N SER A 173 2.92 21.11 -2.49
CA SER A 173 4.39 20.96 -2.38
C SER A 173 4.85 19.81 -1.50
N GLY A 174 3.95 19.19 -0.75
CA GLY A 174 4.27 18.21 0.29
C GLY A 174 5.10 18.76 1.44
N THR A 175 5.31 20.07 1.56
CA THR A 175 6.16 20.67 2.62
C THR A 175 5.41 20.86 3.93
N ASN A 176 6.12 20.80 5.07
CA ASN A 176 5.48 20.94 6.40
C ASN A 176 5.00 22.38 6.63
N LYS A 177 3.76 22.53 7.09
CA LYS A 177 3.22 23.81 7.59
C LYS A 177 3.39 23.93 9.10
N VAL A 178 2.85 22.95 9.80
CA VAL A 178 2.67 22.90 11.25
C VAL A 178 3.53 21.76 11.76
N THR A 179 4.35 22.02 12.78
CA THR A 179 5.30 21.03 13.31
C THR A 179 4.73 20.35 14.55
N GLU A 180 5.36 19.27 15.01
CA GLU A 180 4.95 18.52 16.21
C GLU A 180 4.60 19.41 17.40
N ASN A 181 5.26 20.57 17.56
CA ASN A 181 5.00 21.50 18.67
C ASN A 181 3.57 22.07 18.72
N ASP A 182 2.85 22.05 17.61
CA ASP A 182 1.49 22.57 17.50
C ASP A 182 0.43 21.47 17.71
N PHE A 183 0.86 20.21 17.75
CA PHE A 183 0.04 19.06 18.05
C PHE A 183 0.40 18.47 19.42
N PRO A 184 -0.53 17.79 20.08
CA PRO A 184 -0.17 16.99 21.24
C PRO A 184 0.64 15.75 20.86
N ASP A 185 1.57 15.34 21.75
CA ASP A 185 2.44 14.16 21.63
C ASP A 185 1.70 12.80 21.79
N PHE A 186 0.41 12.73 21.47
CA PHE A 186 -0.37 11.50 21.55
C PHE A 186 -1.07 11.20 20.22
N GLY A 187 -1.33 9.91 20.00
CA GLY A 187 -2.01 9.42 18.80
C GLY A 187 -3.41 10.03 18.63
N ILE A 188 -3.65 10.60 17.46
CA ILE A 188 -4.98 10.96 16.98
C ILE A 188 -5.56 9.71 16.33
N ILE A 189 -6.43 9.02 17.07
CA ILE A 189 -6.97 7.71 16.67
C ILE A 189 -8.01 7.89 15.57
N ASP A 190 -8.82 8.95 15.67
CA ASP A 190 -9.80 9.26 14.67
C ASP A 190 -9.99 10.75 14.39
N LEU A 191 -10.36 11.00 13.15
CA LEU A 191 -10.92 12.26 12.69
C LEU A 191 -12.39 11.95 12.43
N VAL A 192 -13.27 12.40 13.33
CA VAL A 192 -14.70 12.38 13.04
C VAL A 192 -14.94 13.44 11.97
N SER A 193 -14.73 13.07 10.70
CA SER A 193 -15.36 13.75 9.58
C SER A 193 -16.86 13.53 9.75
N LEU A 194 -17.62 14.62 9.81
CA LEU A 194 -19.09 14.62 9.87
C LEU A 194 -19.74 14.08 8.57
N ASP A 195 -19.14 13.10 7.91
CA ASP A 195 -19.76 12.37 6.78
C ASP A 195 -20.96 11.50 7.22
N ASP A 196 -21.43 11.68 8.45
CA ASP A 196 -22.67 11.15 9.01
C ASP A 196 -23.17 12.18 10.07
N PRO A 197 -24.10 13.15 9.83
CA PRO A 197 -25.10 13.30 8.74
C PRO A 197 -25.24 14.74 8.13
N ASP A 198 -25.90 14.84 6.96
CA ASP A 198 -26.72 15.92 6.32
C ASP A 198 -26.75 17.42 6.77
N ASP A 199 -25.92 17.92 7.68
CA ASP A 199 -25.94 19.31 8.13
C ASP A 199 -24.85 20.17 7.46
N LEU A 200 -25.30 21.24 6.80
CA LEU A 200 -24.57 22.28 6.06
C LEU A 200 -23.65 23.14 6.94
N VAL A 201 -22.85 22.54 7.81
CA VAL A 201 -21.85 23.24 8.62
C VAL A 201 -20.48 22.89 8.05
N ASP A 202 -19.70 23.93 7.71
CA ASP A 202 -18.31 23.80 7.26
C ASP A 202 -17.53 22.84 8.18
N ASP A 203 -16.72 21.97 7.56
CA ASP A 203 -16.04 20.82 8.16
C ASP A 203 -15.56 21.06 9.59
N PHE A 204 -16.24 20.45 10.55
CA PHE A 204 -15.87 20.55 11.96
C PHE A 204 -14.87 19.45 12.28
N PHE A 205 -13.57 19.80 12.33
CA PHE A 205 -12.51 18.86 12.67
C PHE A 205 -12.52 18.59 14.19
N CYS A 206 -12.98 17.41 14.58
CA CYS A 206 -12.80 16.91 15.94
C CYS A 206 -11.64 15.91 15.96
N LEU A 207 -10.53 16.28 16.59
CA LEU A 207 -9.44 15.35 16.90
C LEU A 207 -9.85 14.53 18.12
N GLU A 208 -10.05 13.23 17.94
CA GLU A 208 -10.29 12.34 19.07
C GLU A 208 -8.96 12.04 19.77
N ILE A 209 -8.91 12.42 21.05
CA ILE A 209 -7.72 12.30 21.90
C ILE A 209 -7.83 11.04 22.74
N TRP A 210 -6.85 10.15 22.61
CA TRP A 210 -6.68 9.07 23.58
C TRP A 210 -6.10 9.61 24.89
N ASN A 211 -6.83 9.47 25.99
CA ASN A 211 -6.44 9.99 27.30
C ASN A 211 -5.79 8.95 28.23
N GLY A 212 -5.42 7.77 27.69
CA GLY A 212 -4.78 6.69 28.45
C GLY A 212 -5.72 5.92 29.39
N THR A 213 -7.03 6.18 29.36
CA THR A 213 -8.03 5.38 30.08
C THR A 213 -9.00 4.74 29.08
N MET A 214 -9.34 3.46 29.26
CA MET A 214 -10.52 2.81 28.62
C MET A 214 -11.85 3.41 29.16
N ASP A 215 -11.84 4.67 29.57
CA ASP A 215 -13.05 5.39 29.90
C ASP A 215 -13.64 5.91 28.59
N ILE A 216 -14.79 5.32 28.22
CA ILE A 216 -15.74 5.75 27.17
C ILE A 216 -16.20 7.23 27.28
N ASN A 217 -15.59 8.02 28.16
CA ASN A 217 -15.84 9.45 28.32
C ASN A 217 -14.78 10.24 27.54
N PHE A 218 -14.96 10.27 26.23
CA PHE A 218 -14.16 11.08 25.31
C PHE A 218 -14.35 12.57 25.64
N LYS A 219 -13.24 13.27 25.92
CA LYS A 219 -13.24 14.73 26.01
C LYS A 219 -12.79 15.29 24.68
N VAL A 220 -13.76 15.74 23.88
CA VAL A 220 -13.50 16.53 22.69
C VAL A 220 -12.90 17.86 23.12
N ASN A 221 -11.65 18.12 22.76
CA ASN A 221 -11.01 19.41 23.01
C ASN A 221 -11.25 20.30 21.79
N LEU A 222 -12.30 21.12 21.85
CA LEU A 222 -12.61 22.08 20.81
C LEU A 222 -11.70 23.29 20.96
N THR A 223 -10.60 23.33 20.21
CA THR A 223 -9.83 24.57 20.01
C THR A 223 -10.32 25.25 18.75
N SER A 224 -10.90 26.44 18.92
CA SER A 224 -11.32 27.36 17.86
C SER A 224 -10.18 28.23 17.36
#